data_AF-A0AAQ1P9H1-F1
#
_entry.id   AF-A0AAQ1P9H1-F1
#
_cell.length_a   1.000
_cell.length_b   1.000
_cell.length_c   1.000
_cell.angle_alpha   90.00
_cell.angle_beta   90.00
_cell.angle_gamma   90.00
#
_symmetry.space_group_name_H-M   'P 1'
#
loop_
_entity.id
_entity.type
_entity.pdbx_description
1 polymer ?
#
loop_
_entity_poly.entity_id
_entity_poly.type
_entity_poly.pdbx_seq_one_letter_code
_entity_poly.pdbx_strand_id
1 'polypeptide(L)'
;MFPPSKNAEHVKQTSDLHKQWVPVLNELGIRRSPPYNCRHTYATICLMSGLNPAFIAQQLGHSVQMLLSTYARWLNSSSDWSELEKLKIGIKSVSA
;
A
#
# COMPACT_ATOMS: atom_id res chain seq x y z
N MET A 1 3.78 -6.15 -21.17
CA MET A 1 4.01 -7.52 -20.65
C MET A 1 5.48 -7.65 -20.34
N PHE A 2 5.87 -8.02 -19.11
CA PHE A 2 7.28 -8.20 -18.73
C PHE A 2 7.81 -9.50 -19.36
N PRO A 3 8.65 -9.48 -20.42
CA PRO A 3 9.09 -10.70 -21.09
C PRO A 3 9.80 -11.65 -20.11
N PRO A 4 9.45 -12.94 -20.06
CA PRO A 4 10.18 -13.90 -19.25
C PRO A 4 11.64 -14.05 -19.70
N SER A 5 12.48 -14.57 -18.81
CA SER A 5 13.83 -15.06 -19.15
C SER A 5 13.76 -16.13 -20.26
N LYS A 6 14.81 -16.22 -21.09
CA LYS A 6 14.92 -17.08 -22.30
C LYS A 6 14.01 -18.32 -22.29
N ASN A 7 13.15 -18.44 -23.30
CA ASN A 7 12.25 -19.59 -23.57
C ASN A 7 11.29 -20.01 -22.44
N ALA A 8 11.11 -19.23 -21.38
CA ALA A 8 10.08 -19.50 -20.37
C ALA A 8 8.78 -18.78 -20.74
N GLU A 9 7.62 -19.33 -20.33
CA GLU A 9 6.31 -18.69 -20.49
C GLU A 9 6.03 -17.68 -19.36
N HIS A 10 6.65 -17.88 -18.19
CA HIS A 10 6.42 -17.09 -16.99
C HIS A 10 7.73 -16.62 -16.35
N VAL A 11 7.66 -15.49 -15.64
CA VAL A 11 8.76 -14.98 -14.81
C VAL A 11 8.93 -15.92 -13.61
N LYS A 12 10.09 -16.57 -13.50
CA LYS A 12 10.37 -17.56 -12.45
C LYS A 12 11.06 -16.97 -11.22
N GLN A 13 11.78 -15.87 -11.40
CA GLN A 13 12.58 -15.25 -10.33
C GLN A 13 12.43 -13.73 -10.32
N THR A 14 12.57 -13.14 -9.13
CA THR A 14 12.55 -11.68 -8.94
C THR A 14 13.73 -10.99 -9.63
N SER A 15 14.86 -11.69 -9.79
CA SER A 15 16.03 -11.20 -10.56
C SER A 15 15.67 -10.88 -12.01
N ASP A 16 14.75 -11.63 -12.63
CA ASP A 16 14.30 -11.39 -13.99
C ASP A 16 13.44 -10.11 -14.11
N LEU A 17 12.65 -9.82 -13.08
CA LEU A 17 11.91 -8.55 -12.98
C LEU A 17 12.87 -7.36 -12.87
N HIS A 18 13.95 -7.49 -12.09
CA HIS A 18 14.94 -6.42 -11.95
C HIS A 18 15.64 -6.05 -13.25
N LYS A 19 15.87 -7.02 -14.15
CA LYS A 19 16.49 -6.78 -15.48
C LYS A 19 15.65 -5.83 -16.35
N GLN A 20 14.34 -5.80 -16.16
CA GLN A 20 13.43 -4.94 -16.91
C GLN A 20 13.08 -3.67 -16.17
N TRP A 21 12.98 -3.77 -14.84
CA TRP A 21 12.63 -2.64 -13.98
C TRP A 21 13.69 -1.53 -14.00
N VAL A 22 14.97 -1.88 -13.90
CA VAL A 22 16.06 -0.89 -13.82
C VAL A 22 16.18 -0.06 -15.10
N PRO A 23 16.17 -0.64 -16.32
CA PRO A 23 16.17 0.15 -17.56
C PRO A 23 15.01 1.14 -17.66
N VAL A 24 13.79 0.71 -17.33
CA VAL A 24 12.59 1.57 -17.38
C VAL A 24 12.72 2.74 -16.41
N LEU A 25 13.19 2.51 -15.18
CA LEU A 25 13.41 3.61 -14.24
C LEU A 25 14.45 4.61 -14.74
N ASN A 26 15.55 4.13 -15.35
CA ASN A 26 16.60 4.98 -15.90
C ASN A 26 16.08 5.82 -17.08
N GLU A 27 15.30 5.22 -17.97
CA GLU A 27 14.68 5.91 -19.11
C GLU A 27 13.72 7.02 -18.65
N LEU A 28 12.97 6.77 -17.58
CA LEU A 28 12.06 7.74 -16.98
C LEU A 28 12.77 8.76 -16.05
N GLY A 29 14.08 8.66 -15.85
CA GLY A 29 14.83 9.51 -14.93
C GLY A 29 14.44 9.32 -13.45
N ILE A 30 13.83 8.21 -13.09
CA ILE A 30 13.39 7.91 -11.72
C ILE A 30 14.54 7.25 -10.95
N ARG A 31 14.73 7.65 -9.69
CA ARG A 31 15.70 7.01 -8.79
C ARG A 31 15.47 5.50 -8.71
N ARG A 32 16.54 4.72 -8.92
CA ARG A 32 16.52 3.27 -8.79
C ARG A 32 15.97 2.84 -7.42
N SER A 33 14.84 2.13 -7.45
CA SER A 33 14.19 1.54 -6.27
C SER A 33 13.84 0.08 -6.56
N PRO A 34 13.85 -0.83 -5.58
CA PRO A 34 13.37 -2.20 -5.78
C PRO A 34 11.87 -2.23 -6.12
N PRO A 35 11.39 -3.15 -6.98
CA PRO A 35 9.96 -3.32 -7.24
C PRO A 35 9.13 -3.58 -5.98
N TYR A 36 9.74 -4.20 -4.96
CA TYR A 36 9.10 -4.43 -3.66
C TYR A 36 8.65 -3.14 -2.97
N ASN A 37 9.29 -1.99 -3.24
CA ASN A 37 8.85 -0.71 -2.71
C ASN A 37 7.46 -0.32 -3.24
N CYS A 38 7.08 -0.71 -4.45
CA CYS A 38 5.75 -0.47 -4.98
C CYS A 38 4.67 -1.15 -4.12
N ARG A 39 4.97 -2.31 -3.53
CA ARG A 39 4.08 -3.00 -2.57
C ARG A 39 3.87 -2.18 -1.29
N HIS A 40 4.94 -1.56 -0.78
CA HIS A 40 4.84 -0.64 0.35
C HIS A 40 4.03 0.61 0.01
N THR A 41 4.31 1.23 -1.14
CA THR A 41 3.58 2.40 -1.63
C THR A 41 2.09 2.11 -1.78
N TYR A 42 1.72 0.96 -2.34
CA TYR A 42 0.33 0.52 -2.46
C TYR A 42 -0.36 0.41 -1.09
N ALA A 43 0.28 -0.24 -0.12
CA ALA A 43 -0.26 -0.38 1.23
C ALA A 43 -0.54 0.99 1.88
N THR A 44 0.44 1.91 1.80
CA THR A 44 0.33 3.26 2.35
C THR A 44 -0.78 4.06 1.66
N ILE A 45 -0.85 4.06 0.33
CA ILE A 45 -1.90 4.80 -0.40
C ILE A 45 -3.29 4.29 -0.02
N CYS A 46 -3.50 2.97 0.01
CA CYS A 46 -4.79 2.40 0.37
C CYS A 46 -5.20 2.75 1.81
N LEU A 47 -4.27 2.65 2.76
CA LEU A 47 -4.51 2.99 4.15
C LEU A 47 -4.83 4.49 4.33
N MET A 48 -4.05 5.37 3.71
CA MET A 48 -4.28 6.83 3.76
C MET A 48 -5.58 7.24 3.06
N SER A 49 -6.03 6.46 2.07
CA SER A 49 -7.33 6.66 1.41
C SER A 49 -8.51 6.10 2.23
N GLY A 50 -8.27 5.55 3.42
CA GLY A 50 -9.31 5.03 4.31
C GLY A 50 -9.89 3.67 3.90
N LEU A 51 -9.19 2.90 3.06
CA LEU A 51 -9.65 1.55 2.71
C LEU A 51 -9.59 0.61 3.92
N ASN A 52 -10.50 -0.37 3.94
CA ASN A 52 -10.57 -1.37 5.01
C ASN A 52 -9.23 -2.15 5.13
N PRO A 53 -8.55 -2.11 6.30
CA PRO A 53 -7.29 -2.81 6.53
C PRO A 53 -7.35 -4.33 6.27
N ALA A 54 -8.50 -4.98 6.52
CA ALA A 54 -8.68 -6.40 6.23
C ALA A 54 -8.62 -6.71 4.74
N PHE A 55 -9.23 -5.86 3.92
CA PHE A 55 -9.17 -5.98 2.47
C PHE A 55 -7.74 -5.77 1.95
N ILE A 56 -7.05 -4.74 2.44
CA ILE A 56 -5.66 -4.46 2.04
C ILE A 56 -4.73 -5.62 2.40
N ALA A 57 -4.86 -6.15 3.62
CA ALA A 57 -4.05 -7.27 4.10
C ALA A 57 -4.26 -8.54 3.26
N GLN A 58 -5.51 -8.81 2.83
CA GLN A 58 -5.83 -9.91 1.92
C GLN A 58 -5.11 -9.76 0.56
N GLN A 59 -5.14 -8.56 -0.05
CA GLN A 59 -4.47 -8.32 -1.33
C GLN A 59 -2.95 -8.41 -1.25
N LEU A 60 -2.39 -8.01 -0.12
CA LEU A 60 -0.96 -8.14 0.14
C LEU A 60 -0.59 -9.58 0.55
N GLY A 61 -1.54 -10.41 0.99
CA GLY A 61 -1.28 -11.80 1.38
C GLY A 61 -0.57 -11.92 2.73
N HIS A 62 -0.95 -11.10 3.70
CA HIS A 62 -0.44 -11.15 5.08
C HIS A 62 -1.54 -10.79 6.09
N SER A 63 -1.26 -10.94 7.38
CA SER A 63 -2.25 -10.63 8.42
C SER A 63 -2.44 -9.12 8.59
N VAL A 64 -3.64 -8.72 9.03
CA VAL A 64 -3.94 -7.32 9.39
C VAL A 64 -3.00 -6.81 10.47
N GLN A 65 -2.62 -7.67 11.42
CA GLN A 65 -1.64 -7.34 12.45
C GLN A 65 -0.29 -6.93 11.83
N MET A 66 0.19 -7.66 10.81
CA MET A 66 1.44 -7.34 10.12
C MET A 66 1.33 -6.06 9.27
N LEU A 67 0.16 -5.80 8.69
CA LEU A 67 -0.13 -4.55 8.00
C LEU A 67 -0.02 -3.37 8.98
N LEU A 68 -0.78 -3.40 10.07
CA LEU A 68 -0.83 -2.30 11.02
C LEU A 68 0.49 -2.12 11.77
N SER A 69 1.21 -3.18 12.10
CA SER A 69 2.54 -3.06 12.73
C SER A 69 3.54 -2.28 11.86
N THR A 70 3.40 -2.38 10.53
CA THR A 70 4.30 -1.73 9.57
C THR A 70 3.86 -0.29 9.26
N TYR A 71 2.56 -0.07 9.07
CA TYR A 71 2.06 1.18 8.47
C TYR A 71 1.25 2.07 9.41
N ALA A 72 0.79 1.59 10.57
CA ALA A 72 -0.08 2.38 11.45
C ALA A 72 0.59 3.67 11.95
N ARG A 73 1.93 3.71 12.04
CA ARG A 73 2.69 4.92 12.39
C ARG A 73 2.37 6.11 11.48
N TRP A 74 2.04 5.85 10.21
CA TRP A 74 1.78 6.88 9.20
C TRP A 74 0.30 7.25 9.08
N LEU A 75 -0.57 6.57 9.85
CA LEU A 75 -2.00 6.89 9.91
C LEU A 75 -2.29 8.03 10.88
N ASN A 76 -1.42 8.24 11.89
CA ASN A 76 -1.66 9.23 12.93
C ASN A 76 -1.34 10.63 12.39
N SER A 77 -2.38 11.45 12.26
CA SER A 77 -2.31 12.77 11.66
C SER A 77 -3.14 13.78 12.45
N SER A 78 -2.86 15.07 12.30
CA SER A 78 -3.73 16.12 12.86
C SER A 78 -5.17 16.04 12.33
N SER A 79 -5.39 15.38 11.19
CA SER A 79 -6.72 15.05 10.64
C SER A 79 -7.48 13.96 11.40
N ASP A 80 -6.86 13.24 12.34
CA ASP A 80 -7.56 12.21 13.12
C ASP A 80 -8.74 12.80 13.92
N TRP A 81 -8.63 14.07 14.33
CA TRP A 81 -9.73 14.80 14.97
C TRP A 81 -10.93 15.03 14.03
N SER A 82 -10.69 15.18 12.72
CA SER A 82 -11.75 15.28 11.72
C SER A 82 -12.46 13.96 11.47
N GLU A 83 -11.82 12.82 11.78
CA GLU A 83 -12.48 11.51 11.73
C GLU A 83 -13.55 11.37 12.82
N LEU A 84 -13.38 12.04 13.96
CA LEU A 84 -14.41 12.10 14.99
C LEU A 84 -15.66 12.85 14.51
N GLU A 85 -15.53 13.82 13.60
CA GLU A 85 -16.69 14.53 13.03
C GLU A 85 -17.58 13.60 12.18
N LYS A 86 -17.03 12.49 11.68
CA LYS A 86 -17.82 11.46 10.97
C LYS A 86 -18.73 10.66 11.90
N LEU A 87 -18.49 10.70 13.21
CA LEU A 87 -19.40 10.13 14.21
C LEU A 87 -20.68 10.97 14.27
N LYS A 88 -21.62 10.70 13.36
CA LYS A 88 -23.01 11.23 13.40
C LYS A 88 -23.83 10.63 14.54
N ILE A 89 -23.19 10.23 15.63
CA ILE A 89 -23.88 9.74 16.81
C ILE A 89 -24.38 10.98 17.52
N GLY A 90 -25.62 11.36 17.17
CA GLY A 90 -26.41 12.27 17.97
C GLY A 90 -26.50 11.71 19.38
N ILE A 91 -25.67 12.23 20.28
CA ILE A 91 -26.16 12.57 21.60
C ILE A 91 -27.21 13.63 21.30
N LYS A 92 -28.48 13.23 21.16
CA LYS A 92 -29.57 14.15 21.47
C LYS A 92 -29.24 14.60 22.89
N SER A 93 -28.75 15.83 23.04
CA SER A 93 -28.62 16.44 24.35
C SER A 93 -30.01 16.35 24.95
N VAL A 94 -30.21 15.43 25.90
CA VAL A 94 -31.41 15.46 26.72
C VAL A 94 -31.23 16.72 27.54
N SER A 95 -31.89 17.79 27.09
CA SER A 95 -32.04 18.99 27.90
C SER A 95 -32.84 18.56 29.12
N ALA A 96 -32.19 18.60 30.28
CA ALA A 96 -32.88 18.73 31.56
C ALA A 96 -33.38 20.17 31.72
#